data_AF-A0A2R7Y6A0-F1
#
_entry.id   AF-A0A2R7Y6A0-F1
#
_cell.length_a   1.000
_cell.length_b   1.000
_cell.length_c   1.000
_cell.angle_alpha   90.00
_cell.angle_beta   90.00
_cell.angle_gamma   90.00
#
_symmetry.space_group_name_H-M   'P 1'
#
loop_
_entity.id
_entity.type
_entity.pdbx_description
1 polymer ?
#
loop_
_entity_poly.entity_id
_entity_poly.type
_entity_poly.pdbx_seq_one_letter_code
_entity_poly.pdbx_strand_id
1 'polypeptide(L)'
;MSEEEEFVIDLEYVDTPGGKVASLNTVKKLAEAISMVHDDTEELSAKVQSLENKMPSADLLNRLESRLAALEKGQDQILAHIDSLIEAFNSLIETLEKTLRKD
;
A
#
# COMPACT_ATOMS: atom_id res chain seq x y z
N MET A 1 -22.74 -0.48 7.52
CA MET A 1 -23.09 0.92 7.28
C MET A 1 -23.30 1.52 8.66
N SER A 2 -22.25 2.16 9.19
CA SER A 2 -22.34 2.92 10.44
C SER A 2 -23.10 4.20 10.14
N GLU A 3 -24.24 4.40 10.80
CA GLU A 3 -24.90 5.70 10.85
C GLU A 3 -23.93 6.66 11.54
N GLU A 4 -23.40 7.65 10.81
CA GLU A 4 -22.63 8.73 11.43
C GLU A 4 -23.63 9.55 12.27
N GLU A 5 -23.46 9.55 13.59
CA GLU A 5 -24.25 10.39 14.49
C GLU A 5 -23.97 11.86 14.16
N GLU A 6 -24.93 12.53 13.52
CA GLU A 6 -24.85 13.98 13.29
C GLU A 6 -24.92 14.72 14.64
N PHE A 7 -23.83 15.41 14.99
CA PHE A 7 -23.82 16.30 16.15
C PHE A 7 -24.47 17.64 15.78
N VAL A 8 -25.77 17.77 16.06
CA VAL A 8 -26.55 18.99 15.76
C VAL A 8 -26.47 19.98 16.92
N ILE A 9 -26.04 21.22 16.62
CA ILE A 9 -25.98 22.32 17.59
C ILE A 9 -27.06 23.34 17.29
N ASP A 10 -28.10 23.37 18.12
CA ASP A 10 -29.09 24.45 18.10
C ASP A 10 -28.50 25.73 18.71
N LEU A 11 -28.50 26.79 17.91
CA LEU A 11 -28.03 28.11 18.31
C LEU A 11 -29.13 28.87 19.05
N GLU A 12 -28.95 29.03 20.35
CA GLU A 12 -29.80 29.84 21.21
C GLU A 12 -29.13 31.19 21.45
N TYR A 13 -29.92 32.27 21.45
CA TYR A 13 -29.44 33.63 21.65
C TYR A 13 -30.20 34.30 22.79
N VAL A 14 -29.50 35.16 23.52
CA VAL A 14 -30.03 35.99 24.60
C VAL A 14 -29.93 37.46 24.17
N ASP A 15 -31.03 38.19 24.27
CA ASP A 15 -31.05 39.64 24.02
C ASP A 15 -30.36 40.37 25.19
N THR A 16 -29.39 41.22 24.87
CA THR A 16 -28.69 42.09 25.82
C THR A 16 -28.80 43.55 25.38
N PRO A 17 -28.51 44.54 26.24
CA PRO A 17 -28.51 45.95 25.85
C PRO A 17 -27.54 46.27 24.69
N GLY A 18 -26.54 45.43 24.44
CA GLY A 18 -25.60 45.55 23.31
C GLY A 18 -25.98 44.73 22.07
N GLY A 19 -27.12 44.03 22.08
CA GLY A 19 -27.58 43.15 20.99
C GLY A 19 -27.71 41.68 21.39
N LYS A 20 -28.01 40.82 20.42
CA LYS A 20 -28.13 39.37 20.61
C LYS A 20 -26.76 38.71 20.78
N VAL A 21 -26.59 37.96 21.87
CA VAL A 21 -25.38 37.15 22.13
C VAL A 21 -25.76 35.68 22.24
N ALA A 22 -24.85 34.78 21.88
CA ALA A 22 -25.08 33.34 22.02
C ALA A 22 -25.29 32.97 23.50
N SER A 23 -26.20 32.03 23.76
CA SER A 23 -26.43 31.53 25.11
C SER A 23 -25.19 30.79 25.62
N LEU A 24 -24.99 30.78 26.94
CA LEU A 24 -23.92 30.01 27.58
C LEU A 24 -24.01 28.52 27.18
N ASN A 25 -25.22 28.01 26.99
CA ASN A 25 -25.49 26.63 26.59
C ASN A 25 -24.97 26.36 25.16
N THR A 26 -25.25 27.26 24.23
CA THR A 26 -24.73 27.19 22.85
C THR A 26 -23.20 27.26 22.82
N VAL A 27 -22.59 28.13 23.63
CA VAL A 27 -21.13 28.22 23.71
C VAL A 27 -20.51 26.92 24.26
N LYS A 28 -21.14 26.29 25.25
CA LYS A 28 -20.70 24.98 25.78
C LYS A 28 -20.80 23.86 24.76
N LYS A 29 -21.95 23.74 24.07
CA LYS A 29 -22.13 22.75 22.99
C LYS A 29 -21.11 22.93 21.87
N LEU A 30 -20.79 24.17 21.53
CA LEU A 30 -19.77 24.48 20.53
C LEU A 30 -18.37 24.05 21.01
N ALA A 31 -18.04 24.30 22.27
CA ALA A 31 -16.77 23.87 22.85
C ALA A 31 -16.64 22.34 22.87
N GLU A 32 -17.71 21.63 23.23
CA GLU A 32 -17.76 20.16 23.18
C GLU A 32 -17.56 19.63 21.75
N ALA A 33 -18.22 20.23 20.75
CA ALA A 33 -18.02 19.86 19.35
C ALA A 33 -16.58 20.10 18.88
N ILE A 34 -15.97 21.21 19.28
CA ILE A 34 -14.57 21.51 18.97
C ILE A 34 -13.65 20.46 19.60
N SER A 35 -13.90 20.05 20.84
CA SER A 35 -13.15 18.97 21.48
C SER A 35 -13.30 17.65 20.75
N MET A 36 -14.52 17.25 20.36
CA MET A 36 -14.74 16.01 19.59
C MET A 36 -13.99 16.03 18.26
N VAL A 37 -14.10 17.12 17.50
CA VAL A 37 -13.38 17.27 16.23
C VAL A 37 -11.86 17.22 16.44
N HIS A 38 -11.36 17.79 17.54
CA HIS A 38 -9.94 17.73 17.87
C HIS A 38 -9.47 16.29 18.12
N ASP A 39 -10.20 15.54 18.94
CA ASP A 39 -9.90 14.15 19.26
C ASP A 39 -9.95 13.27 17.99
N ASP A 40 -10.97 13.44 17.15
CA ASP A 40 -11.09 12.75 15.86
C ASP A 40 -9.92 13.07 14.92
N THR A 41 -9.47 14.32 14.93
CA THR A 41 -8.32 14.76 14.12
C THR A 41 -7.02 14.11 14.61
N GLU A 42 -6.82 14.00 15.92
CA GLU A 42 -5.67 13.29 16.48
C GLU A 42 -5.68 11.80 16.13
N GLU A 43 -6.85 11.15 16.25
CA GLU A 43 -7.01 9.74 15.86
C GLU A 43 -6.73 9.53 14.37
N LEU A 44 -7.25 10.40 13.52
CA LEU A 44 -7.04 10.33 12.08
C LEU A 44 -5.56 10.56 11.74
N SER A 45 -4.89 11.51 12.39
CA SER A 45 -3.45 11.74 12.25
C SER A 45 -2.64 10.50 12.62
N ALA A 46 -2.96 9.85 13.75
CA ALA A 46 -2.30 8.62 14.17
C ALA A 46 -2.53 7.46 13.18
N LYS A 47 -3.75 7.34 12.63
CA LYS A 47 -4.08 6.36 11.58
C LYS A 47 -3.29 6.63 10.29
N VAL A 48 -3.19 7.88 9.85
CA VAL A 48 -2.41 8.27 8.67
C VAL A 48 -0.94 7.92 8.88
N GLN A 49 -0.34 8.28 10.01
CA GLN A 49 1.05 7.97 10.32
C GLN A 49 1.31 6.45 10.37
N SER A 50 0.35 5.67 10.91
CA SER A 50 0.41 4.21 10.89
C SER A 50 0.38 3.64 9.47
N LEU A 51 -0.44 4.22 8.58
CA LEU A 51 -0.52 3.82 7.17
C LEU A 51 0.75 4.18 6.39
N GLU A 52 1.31 5.38 6.61
CA GLU A 52 2.59 5.79 6.04
C GLU A 52 3.73 4.84 6.44
N ASN A 53 3.78 4.42 7.70
CA ASN A 53 4.75 3.44 8.20
C ASN A 53 4.54 2.02 7.65
N LYS A 54 3.30 1.66 7.27
CA LYS A 54 2.97 0.37 6.66
C LYS A 54 3.19 0.36 5.15
N MET A 55 3.28 1.53 4.51
CA MET A 55 3.57 1.62 3.09
C MET A 55 4.99 1.09 2.86
N PRO A 56 5.19 0.10 1.96
CA PRO A 56 6.53 -0.34 1.64
C PRO A 56 7.33 0.85 1.13
N SER A 57 8.48 1.11 1.75
CA SER A 57 9.35 2.21 1.33
C SER A 57 9.72 2.04 -0.14
N ALA A 58 9.89 3.16 -0.86
CA ALA A 58 10.36 3.13 -2.25
C ALA A 58 11.65 2.30 -2.40
N ASP A 59 12.50 2.30 -1.38
CA ASP A 59 13.70 1.46 -1.32
C ASP A 59 13.42 -0.05 -1.31
N LEU A 60 12.36 -0.50 -0.63
CA LEU A 60 11.94 -1.91 -0.65
C LEU A 60 11.44 -2.31 -2.04
N LEU A 61 10.67 -1.45 -2.70
CA LEU A 61 10.19 -1.68 -4.06
C LEU A 61 11.36 -1.74 -5.05
N ASN A 62 12.29 -0.78 -4.99
CA ASN A 62 13.49 -0.76 -5.85
C ASN A 62 14.37 -2.00 -5.65
N ARG A 63 14.51 -2.48 -4.40
CA ARG A 63 15.24 -3.72 -4.09
C ARG A 63 14.53 -4.95 -4.65
N LEU A 64 13.20 -5.01 -4.55
CA LEU A 64 12.42 -6.10 -5.12
C LEU A 64 12.51 -6.13 -6.63
N GLU A 65 12.40 -4.98 -7.29
CA GLU A 65 12.57 -4.84 -8.74
C GLU A 65 13.96 -5.30 -9.19
N SER A 66 15.01 -4.88 -8.47
CA SER A 66 16.39 -5.32 -8.75
C SER A 66 16.57 -6.84 -8.58
N ARG A 67 15.93 -7.45 -7.57
CA ARG A 67 15.96 -8.91 -7.38
C ARG A 67 15.15 -9.63 -8.45
N LEU A 68 14.05 -9.05 -8.93
CA LEU A 68 13.24 -9.60 -10.00
C LEU A 68 14.04 -9.64 -11.31
N ALA A 69 14.70 -8.53 -11.66
CA ALA A 69 15.55 -8.46 -12.85
C ALA A 69 16.74 -9.45 -12.80
N ALA A 70 17.31 -9.67 -11.62
CA ALA A 70 18.36 -10.67 -11.43
C ALA A 70 17.84 -12.10 -11.61
N LEU A 71 16.61 -12.38 -11.17
CA LEU A 71 15.93 -13.66 -11.36
C LEU A 71 15.63 -13.93 -12.84
N GLU A 72 15.11 -12.94 -13.56
CA GLU A 72 14.86 -13.02 -15.01
C GLU A 72 16.14 -13.34 -15.77
N LYS A 73 17.23 -12.62 -15.49
CA LYS A 73 18.54 -12.90 -16.10
C LYS A 73 19.04 -14.31 -15.78
N GLY A 74 18.84 -14.78 -14.55
CA GLY A 74 19.19 -16.15 -14.15
C GLY A 74 18.37 -17.20 -14.90
N GLN A 75 17.08 -16.92 -15.15
CA GLN A 75 16.21 -17.79 -15.94
C GLN A 75 16.68 -17.88 -17.40
N ASP A 76 17.03 -16.76 -18.02
CA ASP A 76 17.55 -16.76 -19.41
C ASP A 76 18.84 -17.57 -19.53
N GLN A 77 19.73 -17.47 -18.54
CA GLN A 77 20.94 -18.28 -18.50
C GLN A 77 20.63 -19.77 -18.40
N ILE A 78 19.69 -20.16 -17.52
CA ILE A 78 19.27 -21.55 -17.38
C ILE A 78 18.69 -22.08 -18.70
N LEU A 79 17.87 -21.30 -19.39
CA LEU A 79 17.33 -21.67 -20.69
C LEU A 79 18.44 -21.89 -21.72
N ALA A 80 19.41 -20.98 -21.82
CA ALA A 80 20.55 -21.14 -22.72
C ALA A 80 21.39 -22.39 -22.40
N HIS A 81 21.56 -22.73 -21.12
CA HIS A 81 22.24 -23.96 -20.70
C HIS A 81 21.44 -25.21 -21.09
N ILE A 82 20.11 -25.17 -21.00
CA ILE A 82 19.24 -26.27 -21.44
C ILE A 82 19.37 -26.47 -22.95
N ASP A 83 19.31 -25.41 -23.74
CA ASP A 83 19.47 -25.49 -25.20
C ASP A 83 20.82 -26.10 -25.58
N SER A 84 21.90 -25.65 -24.91
CA SER A 84 23.24 -26.19 -25.12
C SER A 84 23.33 -27.69 -24.78
N LEU A 85 22.63 -28.13 -23.72
CA LEU A 85 22.57 -29.55 -23.36
C LEU A 85 21.79 -30.35 -24.41
N ILE A 86 20.68 -29.82 -24.93
CA ILE A 86 19.90 -30.47 -25.98
C ILE A 86 20.75 -30.66 -27.25
N GLU A 87 21.50 -29.63 -27.66
CA GLU A 87 22.42 -29.73 -28.80
C GLU A 87 23.51 -30.80 -28.58
N ALA A 88 24.10 -30.82 -27.38
CA ALA A 88 25.10 -31.82 -27.02
C ALA A 88 24.52 -33.24 -27.05
N PHE A 89 23.30 -33.44 -26.54
CA PHE A 89 22.60 -34.71 -26.58
C PHE A 89 22.30 -35.17 -28.02
N ASN A 90 21.83 -34.26 -28.88
CA ASN A 90 21.56 -34.58 -30.29
C ASN A 90 22.84 -34.99 -31.03
N SER A 91 23.94 -34.29 -30.80
CA SER A 91 25.24 -34.62 -31.38
C SER A 91 25.77 -36.00 -30.91
N LEU A 92 25.54 -36.33 -29.64
CA LEU A 92 25.85 -37.65 -29.08
C LEU A 92 25.02 -38.76 -29.76
N ILE A 93 23.72 -38.53 -29.93
CA ILE A 93 22.81 -39.46 -30.61
C ILE A 93 23.26 -39.69 -32.05
N GLU A 94 23.53 -38.63 -32.82
CA GLU A 94 24.02 -38.75 -34.19
C GLU A 94 25.34 -39.55 -34.28
N THR A 95 26.23 -39.35 -33.32
CA THR A 95 27.50 -40.08 -33.25
C THR A 95 27.28 -41.55 -32.96
N LEU A 96 26.39 -41.87 -32.01
CA LEU A 96 26.00 -43.25 -31.69
C LEU A 96 25.36 -43.94 -32.90
N GLU A 97 24.43 -43.28 -33.59
CA GLU A 97 23.78 -43.82 -34.79
C GLU A 97 24.78 -44.10 -35.91
N LYS A 98 25.74 -43.20 -36.14
CA LYS A 98 26.82 -43.40 -37.13
C LYS A 98 27.73 -44.58 -36.78
N THR A 99 27.93 -44.83 -35.48
CA THR A 99 28.76 -45.94 -35.01
C THR A 99 28.02 -47.27 -35.15
N LEU A 100 26.75 -47.32 -34.77
CA LEU A 100 25.89 -48.50 -34.89
C LEU A 100 25.55 -48.91 -36.34
N ARG A 101 25.58 -47.98 -37.30
CA ARG A 101 25.39 -48.29 -38.74
C ARG A 101 26.64 -48.79 -39.45
N LYS A 102 27.81 -48.76 -38.80
CA LYS A 102 29.09 -49.21 -39.38
C LYS A 102 29.46 -50.66 -39.02
N ASP A 103 28.72 -51.28 -38.11
CA ASP A 103 28.71 -52.74 -37.86
C ASP A 103 27.59 -53.41 -38.68
#